data_AF-A0A934HG44-F1
#
_entry.id   AF-A0A934HG44-F1
#
_cell.length_a   1.000
_cell.length_b   1.000
_cell.length_c   1.000
_cell.angle_alpha   90.00
_cell.angle_beta   90.00
_cell.angle_gamma   90.00
#
_symmetry.space_group_name_H-M   'P 1'
#
loop_
_entity.id
_entity.type
_entity.pdbx_description
1 polymer ?
#
loop_
_entity_poly.entity_id
_entity_poly.type
_entity_poly.pdbx_seq_one_letter_code
_entity_poly.pdbx_strand_id
1 'polypeptide(L)'
;LVPVIKLPPQGPTTALPVLPGTSREEVDEMVRRVIISVEQFTSFRGFAWCPLGSLHRRLRPFDPGTTFQEAVEELMEAGAVLIEEYANPQSDFTTKGISLVEQAPQVQHILNERNRFIRVLLDLYEHRQPITREAMQERMQLLDNDLDLWLSIMQSENVLKAVPGQGDTYSLFRTHHTVCMVAGDPREESQQ
;
A
#
# COMPACT_ATOMS: atom_id res chain seq x y z
N LEU A 1 -10.73 9.11 16.76
CA LEU A 1 -11.74 9.66 15.84
C LEU A 1 -11.72 8.77 14.60
N VAL A 2 -12.87 8.23 14.22
CA VAL A 2 -13.01 7.45 12.96
C VAL A 2 -13.10 8.47 11.83
N PRO A 3 -12.31 8.36 10.74
CA PRO A 3 -12.40 9.29 9.63
C PRO A 3 -13.76 9.15 8.96
N VAL A 4 -14.47 10.26 8.84
CA VAL A 4 -15.77 10.32 8.17
C VAL A 4 -15.50 10.66 6.71
N ILE A 5 -15.28 9.62 5.89
CA ILE A 5 -15.24 9.81 4.43
C ILE A 5 -16.67 10.03 3.95
N LYS A 6 -16.97 11.27 3.55
CA LYS A 6 -18.25 11.63 2.95
C LYS A 6 -18.27 11.14 1.51
N LEU A 7 -19.32 10.40 1.14
CA LEU A 7 -19.60 10.12 -0.28
C LEU A 7 -19.88 11.47 -0.99
N PRO A 8 -19.45 11.66 -2.24
CA PRO A 8 -19.62 12.93 -2.92
C PRO A 8 -21.12 13.26 -3.08
N PRO A 9 -21.57 14.47 -2.67
CA PRO A 9 -22.91 14.93 -2.99
C PRO A 9 -22.98 15.27 -4.49
N GLN A 10 -24.10 14.90 -5.13
CA GLN A 10 -24.45 15.36 -6.47
C GLN A 10 -24.83 16.85 -6.40
N GLY A 11 -23.85 17.76 -6.49
CA GLY A 11 -24.07 19.21 -6.43
C GLY A 11 -22.78 20.01 -6.63
N PRO A 12 -22.87 21.30 -7.01
CA PRO A 12 -21.70 22.09 -7.42
C PRO A 12 -20.76 22.34 -6.23
N THR A 13 -19.47 22.10 -6.49
CA THR A 13 -18.35 22.14 -5.55
C THR A 13 -18.14 23.55 -4.99
N THR A 14 -18.49 23.76 -3.73
CA THR A 14 -18.02 24.91 -2.94
C THR A 14 -16.64 24.58 -2.39
N ALA A 15 -15.64 25.39 -2.74
CA ALA A 15 -14.25 25.22 -2.30
C ALA A 15 -14.16 25.09 -0.77
N LEU A 16 -13.59 23.97 -0.31
CA LEU A 16 -13.37 23.69 1.11
C LEU A 16 -12.22 24.57 1.66
N PRO A 17 -12.30 25.03 2.91
CA PRO A 17 -11.23 25.81 3.54
C PRO A 17 -10.00 24.94 3.77
N VAL A 18 -8.84 25.45 3.34
CA VAL A 18 -7.52 24.83 3.53
C VAL A 18 -7.18 24.86 5.03
N LEU A 19 -7.44 23.75 5.72
CA LEU A 19 -6.84 23.44 7.03
C LEU A 19 -5.31 23.42 6.86
N PRO A 20 -4.50 23.69 7.91
CA PRO A 20 -3.04 23.72 7.79
C PRO A 20 -2.58 22.33 7.31
N GLY A 21 -2.39 22.24 6.01
CA GLY A 21 -2.70 21.04 5.26
C GLY A 21 -1.45 20.20 5.06
N THR A 22 -1.64 18.90 5.19
CA THR A 22 -0.69 17.89 4.75
C THR A 22 0.02 18.30 3.45
N SER A 23 1.34 18.17 3.43
CA SER A 23 2.12 18.49 2.24
C SER A 23 1.74 17.56 1.08
N ARG A 24 1.91 18.04 -0.15
CA ARG A 24 1.64 17.22 -1.35
C ARG A 24 2.43 15.91 -1.33
N GLU A 25 3.67 15.95 -0.86
CA GLU A 25 4.54 14.78 -0.73
C GLU A 25 3.95 13.74 0.24
N GLU A 26 3.47 14.16 1.42
CA GLU A 26 2.83 13.25 2.38
C GLU A 26 1.55 12.59 1.81
N VAL A 27 0.75 13.33 1.02
CA VAL A 27 -0.41 12.75 0.32
C VAL A 27 0.04 11.72 -0.71
N ASP A 28 1.02 12.04 -1.54
CA ASP A 28 1.54 11.14 -2.58
C ASP A 28 2.15 9.85 -1.95
N GLU A 29 2.83 9.97 -0.81
CA GLU A 29 3.30 8.82 -0.03
C GLU A 29 2.15 7.95 0.50
N MET A 30 1.11 8.59 1.05
CA MET A 30 -0.06 7.89 1.56
C MET A 30 -0.86 7.20 0.44
N VAL A 31 -0.95 7.82 -0.74
CA VAL A 31 -1.55 7.20 -1.93
C VAL A 31 -0.87 5.87 -2.25
N ARG A 32 0.47 5.84 -2.27
CA ARG A 32 1.22 4.58 -2.48
C ARG A 32 0.92 3.57 -1.40
N ARG A 33 0.91 3.98 -0.12
CA ARG A 33 0.56 3.09 1.01
C ARG A 33 -0.84 2.50 0.89
N VAL A 34 -1.84 3.31 0.53
CA VAL A 34 -3.21 2.87 0.32
C VAL A 34 -3.29 1.82 -0.78
N ILE A 35 -2.72 2.10 -1.96
CA ILE A 35 -2.75 1.15 -3.09
C ILE A 35 -2.10 -0.18 -2.69
N ILE A 36 -0.92 -0.14 -2.09
CA ILE A 36 -0.17 -1.34 -1.73
C ILE A 36 -0.91 -2.13 -0.63
N SER A 37 -1.40 -1.47 0.43
CA SER A 37 -2.13 -2.14 1.51
C SER A 37 -3.48 -2.72 1.05
N VAL A 38 -4.18 -2.08 0.12
CA VAL A 38 -5.45 -2.61 -0.43
C VAL A 38 -5.15 -3.83 -1.29
N GLU A 39 -4.19 -3.74 -2.22
CA GLU A 39 -3.83 -4.87 -3.07
C GLU A 39 -3.33 -6.06 -2.25
N GLN A 40 -2.47 -5.81 -1.26
CA GLN A 40 -1.95 -6.86 -0.37
C GLN A 40 -3.10 -7.57 0.36
N PHE A 41 -4.11 -6.82 0.82
CA PHE A 41 -5.24 -7.38 1.53
C PHE A 41 -6.13 -8.22 0.62
N THR A 42 -6.49 -7.69 -0.56
CA THR A 42 -7.40 -8.36 -1.50
C THR A 42 -6.76 -9.58 -2.13
N SER A 43 -5.49 -9.48 -2.56
CA SER A 43 -4.74 -10.58 -3.16
C SER A 43 -4.51 -11.74 -2.18
N PHE A 44 -4.09 -11.43 -0.95
CA PHE A 44 -3.79 -12.44 0.06
C PHE A 44 -5.05 -13.14 0.62
N ARG A 45 -6.14 -12.40 0.82
CA ARG A 45 -7.38 -12.96 1.39
C ARG A 45 -8.36 -13.50 0.35
N GLY A 46 -8.13 -13.23 -0.93
CA GLY A 46 -9.10 -13.55 -1.99
C GLY A 46 -10.40 -12.74 -1.88
N PHE A 47 -10.37 -11.58 -1.24
CA PHE A 47 -11.52 -10.69 -1.09
C PHE A 47 -11.53 -9.62 -2.17
N ALA A 48 -12.71 -9.23 -2.64
CA ALA A 48 -12.86 -8.19 -3.66
C ALA A 48 -12.59 -6.77 -3.11
N TRP A 49 -12.60 -6.58 -1.79
CA TRP A 49 -12.44 -5.27 -1.14
C TRP A 49 -11.77 -5.40 0.23
N CYS A 50 -11.20 -4.29 0.71
CA CYS A 50 -10.61 -4.15 2.03
C CYS A 50 -11.53 -3.29 2.94
N PRO A 51 -11.80 -3.68 4.20
CA PRO A 51 -12.56 -2.82 5.11
C PRO A 51 -11.81 -1.51 5.36
N LEU A 52 -12.43 -0.38 5.02
CA LEU A 52 -11.80 0.94 5.07
C LEU A 52 -11.31 1.31 6.48
N GLY A 53 -12.07 0.95 7.53
CA GLY A 53 -11.64 1.17 8.91
C GLY A 53 -10.43 0.31 9.32
N SER A 54 -10.28 -0.90 8.76
CA SER A 54 -9.09 -1.73 8.99
C SER A 54 -7.87 -1.18 8.27
N LEU A 55 -8.07 -0.69 7.03
CA LEU A 55 -7.04 -0.01 6.27
C LEU A 55 -6.54 1.25 7.00
N HIS A 56 -7.46 2.13 7.42
CA HIS A 56 -7.09 3.35 8.16
C HIS A 56 -6.33 3.02 9.45
N ARG A 57 -6.81 2.04 10.23
CA ARG A 57 -6.13 1.61 11.45
C ARG A 57 -4.69 1.14 11.17
N ARG A 58 -4.46 0.44 10.06
CA ARG A 58 -3.12 -0.02 9.64
C ARG A 58 -2.23 1.16 9.25
N LEU A 59 -2.77 2.14 8.53
CA LEU A 59 -2.00 3.28 8.01
C LEU A 59 -1.92 4.47 8.97
N ARG A 60 -2.60 4.41 10.11
CA ARG A 60 -2.58 5.44 11.16
C ARG A 60 -1.18 5.92 11.59
N PRO A 61 -0.13 5.08 11.68
CA PRO A 61 1.21 5.57 11.99
C PRO A 61 1.79 6.55 10.96
N PHE A 62 1.23 6.60 9.75
CA PHE A 62 1.64 7.46 8.64
C PHE A 62 0.63 8.58 8.34
N ASP A 63 -0.39 8.73 9.19
CA ASP A 63 -1.48 9.69 9.01
C ASP A 63 -1.38 10.80 10.08
N PRO A 64 -0.54 11.84 9.86
CA PRO A 64 -0.32 12.92 10.84
C PRO A 64 -1.57 13.78 11.10
N GLY A 65 -2.62 13.63 10.29
CA GLY A 65 -3.87 14.37 10.45
C GLY A 65 -4.96 13.89 9.49
N THR A 66 -5.02 14.51 8.31
CA THR A 66 -6.02 14.25 7.26
C THR A 66 -5.44 13.58 6.03
N THR A 67 -4.15 13.25 6.03
CA THR A 67 -3.40 12.67 4.90
C THR A 67 -4.08 11.41 4.33
N PHE A 68 -4.54 10.51 5.19
CA PHE A 68 -5.27 9.32 4.73
C PHE A 68 -6.58 9.67 4.02
N GLN A 69 -7.33 10.63 4.56
CA GLN A 69 -8.58 11.07 3.94
C GLN A 69 -8.31 11.73 2.59
N GLU A 70 -7.35 12.65 2.52
CA GLU A 70 -6.97 13.36 1.29
C GLU A 70 -6.47 12.39 0.20
N ALA A 71 -5.63 11.42 0.57
CA ALA A 71 -5.16 10.39 -0.37
C ALA A 71 -6.29 9.51 -0.91
N VAL A 72 -7.27 9.16 -0.07
CA VAL A 72 -8.44 8.38 -0.50
C VAL A 72 -9.35 9.20 -1.41
N GLU A 73 -9.57 10.48 -1.10
CA GLU A 73 -10.33 11.41 -1.95
C GLU A 73 -9.66 11.58 -3.32
N GLU A 74 -8.33 11.78 -3.36
CA GLU A 74 -7.58 11.88 -4.62
C GLU A 74 -7.69 10.59 -5.46
N LEU A 75 -7.57 9.42 -4.81
CA LEU A 75 -7.72 8.13 -5.49
C LEU A 75 -9.13 7.92 -6.05
N MET A 76 -10.16 8.41 -5.35
CA MET A 76 -11.54 8.37 -5.84
C MET A 76 -11.74 9.29 -7.04
N GLU A 77 -11.23 10.53 -6.96
CA GLU A 77 -11.30 11.50 -8.07
C GLU A 77 -10.56 11.01 -9.31
N ALA A 78 -9.43 10.32 -9.12
CA ALA A 78 -8.66 9.70 -10.19
C ALA A 78 -9.30 8.41 -10.77
N GLY A 79 -10.39 7.92 -10.16
CA GLY A 79 -11.02 6.65 -10.54
C GLY A 79 -10.13 5.42 -10.26
N ALA A 80 -9.17 5.54 -9.35
CA ALA A 80 -8.23 4.49 -8.98
C ALA A 80 -8.80 3.52 -7.93
N VAL A 81 -9.82 3.95 -7.18
CA VAL A 81 -10.49 3.14 -6.15
C VAL A 81 -12.00 3.26 -6.23
N LEU A 82 -12.69 2.22 -5.73
CA LEU A 82 -14.13 2.23 -5.51
C LEU A 82 -14.40 2.09 -4.01
N ILE A 83 -15.27 2.94 -3.47
CA ILE A 83 -15.75 2.84 -2.09
C ILE A 83 -17.24 2.55 -2.10
N GLU A 84 -17.60 1.39 -1.57
CA GLU A 84 -18.96 0.91 -1.51
C GLU A 84 -19.28 0.35 -0.12
N GLU A 85 -20.56 0.14 0.15
CA GLU A 85 -21.02 -0.54 1.36
C GLU A 85 -21.27 -2.01 1.08
N TYR A 86 -20.65 -2.87 1.88
CA TYR A 86 -20.74 -4.31 1.74
C TYR A 86 -21.38 -4.93 2.98
N ALA A 87 -22.12 -6.01 2.80
CA ALA A 87 -22.67 -6.78 3.91
C ALA A 87 -21.51 -7.34 4.76
N ASN A 88 -21.59 -7.14 6.08
CA ASN A 88 -20.64 -7.75 7.00
C ASN A 88 -21.16 -9.14 7.40
N PRO A 89 -20.46 -10.25 7.12
CA PRO A 89 -20.90 -11.57 7.54
C PRO A 89 -20.94 -11.75 9.06
N GLN A 90 -20.35 -10.82 9.83
CA GLN A 90 -20.25 -10.88 11.29
C GLN A 90 -21.20 -9.90 12.01
N SER A 91 -21.96 -9.07 11.29
CA SER A 91 -22.93 -8.14 11.91
C SER A 91 -24.06 -7.73 10.96
N ASP A 92 -25.17 -7.25 11.51
CA ASP A 92 -26.30 -6.72 10.73
C ASP A 92 -26.01 -5.34 10.09
N PHE A 93 -24.79 -4.82 10.24
CA PHE A 93 -24.39 -3.52 9.74
C PHE A 93 -23.53 -3.65 8.49
N THR A 94 -23.73 -2.76 7.51
CA THR A 94 -22.85 -2.66 6.35
C THR A 94 -21.47 -2.14 6.76
N THR A 95 -20.46 -2.56 6.02
CA THR A 95 -19.07 -2.09 6.18
C THR A 95 -18.66 -1.36 4.92
N LYS A 96 -18.13 -0.14 5.08
CA LYS A 96 -17.49 0.57 3.97
C LYS A 96 -16.21 -0.17 3.57
N GLY A 97 -16.19 -0.64 2.34
CA GLY A 97 -15.05 -1.31 1.73
C GLY A 97 -14.42 -0.43 0.66
N ILE A 98 -13.12 -0.59 0.46
CA ILE A 98 -12.35 0.03 -0.62
C ILE A 98 -11.75 -1.07 -1.49
N SER A 99 -11.86 -0.93 -2.80
CA SER A 99 -11.25 -1.82 -3.79
C SER A 99 -10.47 -1.00 -4.82
N LEU A 100 -9.45 -1.63 -5.43
CA LEU A 100 -8.69 -0.99 -6.49
C LEU A 100 -9.38 -1.20 -7.84
N VAL A 101 -9.31 -0.18 -8.69
CA VAL A 101 -9.57 -0.33 -10.11
C VAL A 101 -8.24 -0.74 -10.76
N GLU A 102 -8.03 -2.04 -10.97
CA GLU A 102 -6.74 -2.61 -11.43
C GLU A 102 -6.24 -2.03 -12.76
N GLN A 103 -7.15 -1.52 -13.60
CA GLN A 103 -6.82 -0.92 -14.90
C GLN A 103 -6.50 0.59 -14.80
N ALA A 104 -6.63 1.20 -13.62
CA ALA A 104 -6.31 2.60 -13.44
C ALA A 104 -4.79 2.82 -13.60
N PRO A 105 -4.34 3.81 -14.40
CA PRO A 105 -2.91 4.02 -14.67
C PRO A 105 -2.06 4.19 -13.41
N GLN A 106 -2.57 4.93 -12.42
CA GLN A 106 -1.87 5.18 -11.16
C GLN A 106 -1.69 3.89 -10.35
N VAL A 107 -2.70 3.01 -10.32
CA VAL A 107 -2.63 1.70 -9.66
C VAL A 107 -1.58 0.84 -10.33
N GLN A 108 -1.64 0.70 -11.66
CA GLN A 108 -0.67 -0.10 -12.42
C GLN A 108 0.75 0.42 -12.24
N HIS A 109 0.94 1.73 -12.27
CA HIS A 109 2.23 2.36 -12.07
C HIS A 109 2.83 1.97 -10.70
N ILE A 110 2.10 2.21 -9.62
CA ILE A 110 2.58 1.95 -8.24
C ILE A 110 2.81 0.46 -8.00
N LEU A 111 1.93 -0.42 -8.50
CA LEU A 111 2.13 -1.87 -8.38
C LEU A 111 3.35 -2.34 -9.19
N ASN A 112 3.63 -1.74 -10.34
CA ASN A 112 4.83 -2.05 -11.13
C ASN A 112 6.10 -1.58 -10.43
N GLU A 113 6.10 -0.41 -9.79
CA GLU A 113 7.21 0.05 -8.95
C GLU A 113 7.48 -0.90 -7.79
N ARG A 114 6.42 -1.32 -7.06
CA ARG A 114 6.52 -2.36 -6.02
C ARG A 114 7.14 -3.63 -6.57
N ASN A 115 6.65 -4.13 -7.71
CA ASN A 115 7.15 -5.36 -8.30
C ASN A 115 8.62 -5.22 -8.72
N ARG A 116 9.04 -4.06 -9.22
CA ARG A 116 10.46 -3.76 -9.51
C ARG A 116 11.30 -3.78 -8.23
N PHE A 117 10.81 -3.17 -7.15
CA PHE A 117 11.47 -3.19 -5.84
C PHE A 117 11.69 -4.63 -5.37
N ILE A 118 10.63 -5.45 -5.37
CA ILE A 118 10.70 -6.85 -4.94
C ILE A 118 11.64 -7.68 -5.83
N ARG A 119 11.66 -7.45 -7.15
CA ARG A 119 12.62 -8.13 -8.05
C ARG A 119 14.07 -7.83 -7.71
N VAL A 120 14.39 -6.60 -7.30
CA VAL A 120 15.74 -6.26 -6.86
C VAL A 120 16.09 -6.97 -5.55
N LEU A 121 15.15 -7.07 -4.61
CA LEU A 121 15.34 -7.86 -3.38
C LEU A 121 15.59 -9.34 -3.67
N LEU A 122 14.81 -9.92 -4.59
CA LEU A 122 14.96 -11.30 -5.03
C LEU A 122 16.33 -11.53 -5.69
N ASP A 123 16.76 -10.63 -6.57
CA ASP A 123 18.07 -10.75 -7.22
C ASP A 123 19.23 -10.72 -6.22
N LEU A 124 19.19 -9.79 -5.24
CA LEU A 124 20.16 -9.74 -4.14
C LEU A 124 20.17 -11.06 -3.37
N TYR A 125 18.98 -11.56 -3.00
CA TYR A 125 18.82 -12.80 -2.25
C TYR A 125 19.37 -14.02 -3.01
N GLU A 126 19.02 -14.17 -4.28
CA GLU A 126 19.40 -15.30 -5.14
C GLU A 126 20.91 -15.36 -5.40
N HIS A 127 21.54 -14.19 -5.54
CA HIS A 127 22.99 -14.06 -5.68
C HIS A 127 23.74 -14.07 -4.34
N ARG A 128 23.05 -14.36 -3.22
CA ARG A 128 23.61 -14.39 -1.86
C ARG A 128 24.29 -13.08 -1.45
N GLN A 129 23.82 -11.97 -2.00
CA GLN A 129 24.28 -10.64 -1.62
C GLN A 129 23.46 -10.12 -0.43
N PRO A 130 24.10 -9.45 0.55
CA PRO A 130 23.37 -8.81 1.64
C PRO A 130 22.34 -7.81 1.10
N ILE A 131 21.11 -7.86 1.63
CA ILE A 131 20.09 -6.85 1.32
C ILE A 131 20.35 -5.66 2.25
N THR A 132 21.23 -4.77 1.82
CA THR A 132 21.51 -3.51 2.52
C THR A 132 20.87 -2.32 1.82
N ARG A 133 20.65 -1.23 2.54
CA ARG A 133 20.20 0.04 1.96
C ARG A 133 21.08 0.46 0.77
N GLU A 134 22.40 0.39 0.94
CA GLU A 134 23.39 0.71 -0.09
C GLU A 134 23.22 -0.16 -1.34
N ALA A 135 23.14 -1.49 -1.18
CA ALA A 135 22.97 -2.41 -2.31
C ALA A 135 21.64 -2.19 -3.07
N MET A 136 20.58 -1.82 -2.35
CA MET A 136 19.31 -1.44 -2.97
C MET A 136 19.44 -0.11 -3.72
N GLN A 137 20.07 0.90 -3.12
CA GLN A 137 20.26 2.21 -3.73
C GLN A 137 21.05 2.12 -5.05
N GLU A 138 22.16 1.38 -5.06
CA GLU A 138 22.99 1.16 -6.25
C GLU A 138 22.19 0.51 -7.40
N ARG A 139 21.38 -0.51 -7.10
CA ARG A 139 20.63 -1.27 -8.11
C ARG A 139 19.37 -0.55 -8.58
N MET A 140 18.74 0.23 -7.72
CA MET A 140 17.45 0.87 -8.02
C MET A 140 17.61 2.29 -8.57
N GLN A 141 18.72 2.96 -8.27
CA GLN A 141 18.96 4.36 -8.62
C GLN A 141 17.84 5.29 -8.11
N LEU A 142 17.27 4.97 -6.95
CA LEU A 142 16.26 5.79 -6.29
C LEU A 142 16.92 6.92 -5.51
N LEU A 143 16.18 8.01 -5.33
CA LEU A 143 16.50 9.04 -4.36
C LEU A 143 16.36 8.48 -2.93
N ASP A 144 17.05 9.09 -1.97
CA ASP A 144 17.06 8.59 -0.58
C ASP A 144 15.65 8.56 0.03
N ASN A 145 14.83 9.60 -0.21
CA ASN A 145 13.46 9.68 0.28
C ASN A 145 12.54 8.61 -0.35
N ASP A 146 12.67 8.36 -1.66
CA ASP A 146 11.92 7.30 -2.33
C ASP A 146 12.31 5.92 -1.81
N LEU A 147 13.61 5.68 -1.58
CA LEU A 147 14.09 4.43 -1.00
C LEU A 147 13.58 4.25 0.44
N ASP A 148 13.58 5.31 1.25
CA ASP A 148 13.02 5.31 2.61
C ASP A 148 11.53 4.95 2.62
N LEU A 149 10.76 5.55 1.72
CA LEU A 149 9.35 5.25 1.58
C LEU A 149 9.12 3.78 1.24
N TRP A 150 9.81 3.26 0.22
CA TRP A 150 9.66 1.87 -0.18
C TRP A 150 10.13 0.91 0.91
N LEU A 151 11.23 1.19 1.60
CA LEU A 151 11.66 0.38 2.75
C LEU A 151 10.62 0.39 3.87
N SER A 152 10.01 1.55 4.13
CA SER A 152 8.94 1.68 5.11
C SER A 152 7.70 0.87 4.71
N ILE A 153 7.28 0.93 3.45
CA ILE A 153 6.15 0.16 2.91
C ILE A 153 6.44 -1.35 2.99
N MET A 154 7.60 -1.80 2.53
CA MET A 154 7.95 -3.23 2.54
C MET A 154 8.03 -3.79 3.96
N GLN A 155 8.45 -2.98 4.93
CA GLN A 155 8.42 -3.38 6.34
C GLN A 155 6.99 -3.41 6.90
N SER A 156 6.15 -2.41 6.62
CA SER A 156 4.77 -2.39 7.11
C SER A 156 3.92 -3.53 6.53
N GLU A 157 4.20 -3.94 5.29
CA GLU A 157 3.55 -5.09 4.64
C GLU A 157 4.23 -6.43 4.93
N ASN A 158 5.22 -6.48 5.83
CA ASN A 158 5.96 -7.71 6.19
C ASN A 158 6.64 -8.42 5.00
N VAL A 159 7.08 -7.67 4.00
CA VAL A 159 7.96 -8.15 2.92
C VAL A 159 9.42 -8.16 3.39
N LEU A 160 9.82 -7.15 4.16
CA LEU A 160 11.16 -7.00 4.74
C LEU A 160 11.10 -6.90 6.27
N LYS A 161 12.21 -7.25 6.92
CA LYS A 161 12.45 -6.96 8.34
C LYS A 161 13.89 -6.54 8.56
N ALA A 162 14.11 -5.44 9.28
CA ALA A 162 15.45 -5.04 9.69
C ALA A 162 16.13 -6.13 10.54
N VAL A 163 17.42 -6.37 10.29
CA VAL A 163 18.22 -7.34 11.03
C VAL A 163 18.66 -6.73 12.37
N PRO A 164 18.30 -7.31 13.52
CA PRO A 164 18.69 -6.77 14.82
C PRO A 164 20.20 -6.65 14.97
N GLY A 165 20.68 -5.47 15.37
CA GLY A 165 22.11 -5.21 15.57
C GLY A 165 22.92 -4.98 14.29
N GLN A 166 22.29 -5.03 13.11
CA GLN A 166 22.92 -4.68 11.83
C GLN A 166 22.18 -3.49 11.22
N GLY A 167 22.82 -2.32 11.28
CA GLY A 167 22.30 -1.11 10.65
C GLY A 167 22.07 -1.34 9.16
N ASP A 168 20.95 -0.82 8.65
CA ASP A 168 20.61 -0.80 7.22
C ASP A 168 20.66 -2.14 6.49
N THR A 169 20.53 -3.25 7.23
CA THR A 169 20.48 -4.61 6.69
C THR A 169 19.10 -5.21 6.91
N TYR A 170 18.57 -5.89 5.90
CA TYR A 170 17.20 -6.41 5.92
C TYR A 170 17.16 -7.89 5.53
N SER A 171 16.19 -8.61 6.10
CA SER A 171 15.83 -9.96 5.73
C SER A 171 14.57 -9.95 4.87
N LEU A 172 14.61 -10.63 3.72
CA LEU A 172 13.45 -10.85 2.84
C LEU A 172 12.64 -12.07 3.31
N PHE A 173 11.32 -11.88 3.47
CA PHE A 173 10.41 -12.99 3.69
C PHE A 173 10.06 -13.66 2.36
N ARG A 174 10.87 -14.64 1.93
CA ARG A 174 10.72 -15.28 0.61
C ARG A 174 9.38 -15.99 0.39
N THR A 175 8.74 -16.44 1.48
CA THR A 175 7.42 -17.11 1.49
C THR A 175 6.25 -16.12 1.61
N HIS A 176 6.53 -14.82 1.65
CA HIS A 176 5.48 -13.81 1.69
C HIS A 176 4.68 -13.80 0.38
N HIS A 177 3.35 -13.70 0.47
CA HIS A 177 2.43 -13.83 -0.68
C HIS A 177 2.86 -13.00 -1.90
N THR A 178 3.12 -11.71 -1.70
CA THR A 178 3.48 -10.78 -2.77
C THR A 178 4.86 -11.07 -3.34
N VAL A 179 5.78 -11.61 -2.53
CA VAL A 179 7.11 -12.02 -2.99
C VAL A 179 6.97 -13.24 -3.91
N CYS A 180 6.21 -14.26 -3.51
CA CYS A 180 5.91 -15.42 -4.35
C CYS A 180 5.22 -15.03 -5.67
N MET A 181 4.22 -14.15 -5.60
CA MET A 181 3.52 -13.64 -6.78
C MET A 181 4.48 -12.94 -7.76
N VAL A 182 5.39 -12.11 -7.27
CA VAL A 182 6.36 -11.39 -8.12
C VAL A 182 7.45 -12.31 -8.65
N ALA A 183 7.86 -13.32 -7.88
CA ALA A 183 8.80 -14.34 -8.32
C ALA A 183 8.23 -15.25 -9.42
N GLY A 184 6.91 -15.24 -9.64
CA GLY A 184 6.24 -16.15 -10.55
C GLY A 184 6.11 -17.57 -9.98
N ASP A 185 6.23 -17.72 -8.65
CA ASP A 185 5.99 -19.00 -8.00
C ASP A 185 4.49 -19.35 -8.19
N PRO A 186 4.16 -20.55 -8.71
CA PRO A 186 2.78 -20.95 -8.86
C PRO A 186 2.10 -20.91 -7.50
N ARG A 187 0.86 -20.37 -7.45
CA ARG A 187 0.02 -20.52 -6.25
C ARG A 187 -0.07 -22.03 -6.01
N GLU A 188 0.48 -22.51 -4.90
CA GLU A 188 0.02 -23.79 -4.37
C GLU A 188 -1.48 -23.58 -4.13
N GLU A 189 -2.31 -24.13 -5.03
CA GLU A 189 -3.74 -24.22 -4.82
C GLU A 189 -3.91 -24.91 -3.48
N SER A 190 -4.32 -24.15 -2.46
CA SER A 190 -4.65 -24.69 -1.16
C SER A 190 -5.69 -25.78 -1.38
N GLN A 191 -5.25 -27.03 -1.37
CA GLN A 191 -6.12 -28.18 -1.25
C GLN A 191 -6.75 -28.10 0.15
N GLN A 192 -7.95 -27.52 0.23
CA GLN A 192 -8.96 -27.81 1.25
C GLN A 192 -10.31 -27.17 0.91
#